data_AF-A0A348RYR4-F1
#
_entry.id   AF-A0A348RYR4-F1
#
_cell.length_a   1.000
_cell.length_b   1.000
_cell.length_c   1.000
_cell.angle_alpha   90.00
_cell.angle_beta   90.00
_cell.angle_gamma   90.00
#
_symmetry.space_group_name_H-M   'P 1'
#
loop_
_entity.id
_entity.type
_entity.pdbx_description
1 polymer ?
#
loop_
_entity_poly.entity_id
_entity_poly.type
_entity_poly.pdbx_seq_one_letter_code
_entity_poly.pdbx_strand_id
1 'polypeptide(L)'
;MRYQSAPTSLQPQERIVIAGDRNAFLAFYGEADIRLAEGSFDGRLADEGERVTFVDADGNVVFSVNYNDSGDWPKRADGFGSSLQVVKLRGDFNNPDHWTASQEVNGTPGVEGQTSPQAIVINEVLTHTDPPFEDAIELYNTSDAPVNIGRWFLSDNSNNYEKYQIPVNTVIASKGFYVAYQRDFFASNPRVPFALNSAFGDEVHLTQSDAEGNAMAFVDTIAFPAAENGRSMGRFPDGSESIRTLEYQTFGTQLSNSDAPENLDLFVLGAGAPNAEPFVGSVAVSRIMYHPTFGNDEYFELRNLKNREVALFDPNIPQNTWRIRGGVDLDLPTGIIIPPLGRLIVTELEPDVYRSKYEISNAVTIMGPYEGKLDNNGETIRLLRPDSPVMAPDPDAGFVPYLYVDEVKYNNELPWPRAADGLGAGLQRIDLRIDGSDAGNWTSFLPGVGTKDDLDEDGMSDVWEKLFGFDPSDASDAFLDTDGDGSLNIEEFLAQTDPTNAESTLRLDSLSLSDDGNQAIVRFQAQSGVTYAIETTAFIQSNAWKEIARTTPTSAPDLLEISLDIIEPLHQFYRLKVIE
;
A
#
# COMPACT_ATOMS: atom_id res chain seq x y z
N MET A 1 21.94 -9.34 13.04
CA MET A 1 22.11 -9.44 14.51
C MET A 1 22.34 -10.89 14.95
N ARG A 2 23.02 -11.17 16.08
CA ARG A 2 23.14 -12.54 16.67
C ARG A 2 23.08 -12.50 18.19
N TYR A 3 22.44 -13.50 18.79
CA TYR A 3 22.40 -13.75 20.23
C TYR A 3 22.46 -15.24 20.51
N GLN A 4 23.23 -15.62 21.51
CA GLN A 4 23.28 -16.99 22.00
C GLN A 4 22.85 -17.01 23.46
N SER A 5 21.74 -17.69 23.75
CA SER A 5 21.23 -17.77 25.11
C SER A 5 22.12 -18.65 26.01
N ALA A 6 22.23 -18.25 27.28
CA ALA A 6 22.62 -19.19 28.32
C ALA A 6 21.55 -20.30 28.46
N PRO A 7 21.88 -21.49 29.02
CA PRO A 7 20.90 -22.55 29.25
C PRO A 7 19.66 -22.03 29.97
N THR A 8 18.55 -21.92 29.24
CA THR A 8 17.33 -21.26 29.69
C THR A 8 16.14 -22.18 29.43
N SER A 9 15.31 -22.41 30.45
CA SER A 9 14.03 -23.08 30.32
C SER A 9 12.89 -22.09 30.52
N LEU A 10 11.88 -22.16 29.64
CA LEU A 10 10.62 -21.45 29.77
C LEU A 10 9.52 -22.46 30.12
N GLN A 11 8.72 -22.14 31.13
CA GLN A 11 7.47 -22.85 31.40
C GLN A 11 6.43 -22.52 30.32
N PRO A 12 5.36 -23.32 30.18
CA PRO A 12 4.25 -22.97 29.30
C PRO A 12 3.76 -21.54 29.58
N GLN A 13 3.58 -20.75 28.51
CA GLN A 13 3.18 -19.33 28.53
C GLN A 13 4.18 -18.36 29.15
N GLU A 14 5.34 -18.82 29.61
CA GLU A 14 6.37 -17.95 30.12
C GLU A 14 7.08 -17.21 28.99
N ARG A 15 7.37 -15.92 29.22
CA ARG A 15 8.01 -15.02 28.26
C ARG A 15 9.40 -14.66 28.74
N ILE A 16 10.30 -14.39 27.81
CA ILE A 16 11.63 -13.85 28.09
C ILE A 16 11.95 -12.74 27.10
N VAL A 17 12.54 -11.66 27.58
CA VAL A 17 12.96 -10.52 26.76
C VAL A 17 14.45 -10.64 26.47
N ILE A 18 14.86 -10.39 25.23
CA ILE A 18 16.26 -10.32 24.82
C ILE A 18 16.52 -8.87 24.38
N ALA A 19 17.39 -8.15 25.07
CA ALA A 19 17.64 -6.72 24.82
C ALA A 19 19.01 -6.48 24.17
N GLY A 20 19.08 -5.50 23.28
CA GLY A 20 20.32 -5.08 22.61
C GLY A 20 21.29 -4.34 23.55
N ASP A 21 20.75 -3.68 24.57
CA ASP A 21 21.50 -3.18 25.73
C ASP A 21 20.69 -3.46 27.00
N ARG A 22 21.17 -4.43 27.79
CA ARG A 22 20.49 -4.87 29.01
C ARG A 22 20.36 -3.75 30.05
N ASN A 23 21.38 -2.90 30.21
CA ASN A 23 21.39 -1.86 31.25
C ASN A 23 20.48 -0.70 30.87
N ALA A 24 20.54 -0.25 29.61
CA ALA A 24 19.65 0.81 29.13
C ALA A 24 18.18 0.37 29.17
N PHE A 25 17.92 -0.89 28.81
CA PHE A 25 16.58 -1.48 28.88
C PHE A 25 16.02 -1.45 30.31
N LEU A 26 16.79 -1.92 31.30
CA LEU A 26 16.37 -1.93 32.71
C LEU A 26 16.21 -0.52 33.29
N ALA A 27 17.03 0.44 32.84
CA ALA A 27 16.90 1.83 33.27
C ALA A 27 15.60 2.47 32.78
N PHE A 28 15.08 2.03 31.63
CA PHE A 28 13.84 2.55 31.05
C PHE A 28 12.59 1.82 31.55
N TYR A 29 12.56 0.50 31.48
CA TYR A 29 11.37 -0.31 31.83
C TYR A 29 11.32 -0.77 33.29
N GLY A 30 12.44 -0.72 34.02
CA GLY A 30 12.56 -1.29 35.35
C GLY A 30 12.71 -2.82 35.36
N GLU A 31 12.73 -3.40 36.57
CA GLU A 31 12.96 -4.84 36.80
C GLU A 31 11.70 -5.63 37.16
N ALA A 32 10.58 -4.94 37.43
CA ALA A 32 9.34 -5.61 37.85
C ALA A 32 8.70 -6.35 36.67
N ASP A 33 8.36 -7.62 36.86
CA ASP A 33 7.59 -8.47 35.94
C ASP A 33 8.22 -8.76 34.56
N ILE A 34 9.48 -8.35 34.32
CA ILE A 34 10.22 -8.65 33.09
C ILE A 34 11.30 -9.71 33.35
N ARG A 35 11.12 -10.90 32.79
CA ARG A 35 12.20 -11.91 32.74
C ARG A 35 13.17 -11.56 31.60
N LEU A 36 14.30 -10.94 31.93
CA LEU A 36 15.30 -10.50 30.94
C LEU A 36 16.42 -11.54 30.76
N ALA A 37 16.72 -11.91 29.51
CA ALA A 37 17.75 -12.89 29.16
C ALA A 37 19.17 -12.37 29.45
N GLU A 38 20.05 -13.27 29.89
CA GLU A 38 21.44 -12.94 30.20
C GLU A 38 22.22 -12.45 28.97
N GLY A 39 22.95 -11.35 29.09
CA GLY A 39 23.69 -10.75 27.99
C GLY A 39 22.83 -9.86 27.09
N SER A 40 23.40 -9.51 25.94
CA SER A 40 22.78 -8.69 24.90
C SER A 40 23.11 -9.23 23.53
N PHE A 41 22.24 -8.95 22.56
CA PHE A 41 22.52 -9.27 21.16
C PHE A 41 23.44 -8.23 20.53
N ASP A 42 24.20 -8.62 19.50
CA ASP A 42 25.05 -7.69 18.75
C ASP A 42 24.25 -6.98 17.65
N GLY A 43 24.50 -5.67 17.49
CA GLY A 43 23.87 -4.83 16.47
C GLY A 43 22.53 -4.23 16.94
N ARG A 44 21.66 -3.91 15.98
CA ARG A 44 20.29 -3.45 16.20
C ARG A 44 19.35 -4.20 15.27
N LEU A 45 18.07 -4.22 15.63
CA LEU A 45 17.02 -4.59 14.68
C LEU A 45 16.91 -3.49 13.62
N ALA A 46 16.74 -3.85 12.35
CA ALA A 46 16.56 -2.91 11.25
C ALA A 46 15.14 -2.33 11.26
N ASP A 47 15.02 -1.01 11.15
CA ASP A 47 13.74 -0.32 11.19
C ASP A 47 12.89 -0.70 9.96
N GLU A 48 13.51 -0.75 8.77
CA GLU A 48 12.87 -1.10 7.48
C GLU A 48 12.47 -2.60 7.34
N GLY A 49 12.89 -3.44 8.28
CA GLY A 49 12.68 -4.88 8.21
C GLY A 49 13.95 -5.72 8.18
N GLU A 50 13.90 -6.92 8.77
CA GLU A 50 14.93 -7.93 8.57
C GLU A 50 14.40 -9.35 8.84
N ARG A 51 15.23 -10.34 8.48
CA ARG A 51 15.01 -11.74 8.87
C ARG A 51 15.48 -11.98 10.31
N VAL A 52 14.54 -12.34 11.18
CA VAL A 52 14.82 -12.86 12.52
C VAL A 52 14.54 -14.36 12.54
N THR A 53 15.55 -15.15 12.88
CA THR A 53 15.45 -16.62 12.96
C THR A 53 15.80 -17.09 14.36
N PHE A 54 14.89 -17.86 14.97
CA PHE A 54 15.11 -18.54 16.24
C PHE A 54 15.45 -20.01 15.98
N VAL A 55 16.61 -20.44 16.47
CA VAL A 55 17.12 -21.80 16.32
C VAL A 55 17.25 -22.50 17.68
N ASP A 56 17.01 -23.80 17.72
CA ASP A 56 17.24 -24.61 18.92
C ASP A 56 18.74 -24.97 19.10
N ALA A 57 19.04 -25.71 20.16
CA ALA A 57 20.41 -26.11 20.50
C ALA A 57 21.06 -27.07 19.49
N ASP A 58 20.25 -27.78 18.69
CA ASP A 58 20.70 -28.70 17.63
C ASP A 58 20.83 -27.99 16.27
N GLY A 59 20.45 -26.70 16.21
CA GLY A 59 20.51 -25.87 15.01
C GLY A 59 19.25 -25.95 14.14
N ASN A 60 18.18 -26.59 14.61
CA ASN A 60 16.92 -26.59 13.87
C ASN A 60 16.24 -25.23 14.00
N VAL A 61 15.66 -24.74 12.91
CA VAL A 61 14.84 -23.52 12.93
C VAL A 61 13.53 -23.83 13.64
N VAL A 62 13.29 -23.13 14.75
CA VAL A 62 12.03 -23.21 15.50
C VAL A 62 11.00 -22.25 14.90
N PHE A 63 11.41 -21.03 14.56
CA PHE A 63 10.64 -20.11 13.73
C PHE A 63 11.55 -19.11 13.02
N SER A 64 11.06 -18.53 11.93
CA SER A 64 11.71 -17.42 11.23
C SER A 64 10.65 -16.44 10.73
N VAL A 65 10.94 -15.15 10.79
CA VAL A 65 10.10 -14.07 10.25
C VAL A 65 10.97 -13.08 9.51
N ASN A 66 10.51 -12.63 8.34
CA ASN A 66 10.99 -11.43 7.65
C ASN A 66 9.96 -10.34 7.94
N TYR A 67 10.16 -9.58 9.01
CA TYR A 67 9.26 -8.45 9.27
C TYR A 67 9.66 -7.30 8.34
N ASN A 68 8.72 -6.41 8.06
CA ASN A 68 8.92 -5.27 7.18
C ASN A 68 8.14 -4.06 7.72
N ASP A 69 8.57 -2.86 7.41
CA ASP A 69 7.85 -1.63 7.72
C ASP A 69 6.80 -1.29 6.65
N SER A 70 6.84 -1.95 5.49
CA SER A 70 5.92 -1.82 4.36
C SER A 70 4.84 -2.92 4.37
N GLY A 71 4.13 -3.13 3.26
CA GLY A 71 3.03 -4.10 3.17
C GLY A 71 1.93 -3.90 4.22
N ASP A 72 1.22 -4.97 4.56
CA ASP A 72 0.13 -4.93 5.54
C ASP A 72 0.62 -5.12 6.99
N TRP A 73 1.92 -4.91 7.24
CA TRP A 73 2.49 -4.98 8.58
C TRP A 73 1.90 -3.88 9.49
N PRO A 74 1.63 -4.19 10.78
CA PRO A 74 1.06 -3.23 11.73
C PRO A 74 1.88 -1.95 11.86
N LYS A 75 1.40 -0.86 11.25
CA LYS A 75 2.10 0.44 11.18
C LYS A 75 2.42 1.05 12.53
N ARG A 76 1.58 0.84 13.54
CA ARG A 76 1.86 1.33 14.90
C ARG A 76 3.15 0.77 15.52
N ALA A 77 3.59 -0.43 15.10
CA ALA A 77 4.83 -1.01 15.59
C ALA A 77 6.08 -0.45 14.89
N ASP A 78 5.90 0.32 13.83
CA ASP A 78 6.93 0.97 13.04
C ASP A 78 7.19 2.39 13.59
N GLY A 79 7.99 2.49 14.66
CA GLY A 79 8.45 3.77 15.22
C GLY A 79 7.49 4.49 16.18
N PHE A 80 6.19 4.17 16.20
CA PHE A 80 5.19 4.86 17.04
C PHE A 80 5.08 4.33 18.49
N GLY A 81 6.08 3.56 18.93
CA GLY A 81 6.19 3.10 20.31
C GLY A 81 5.36 1.87 20.68
N SER A 82 4.64 1.25 19.74
CA SER A 82 4.03 -0.07 19.96
C SER A 82 5.04 -1.20 19.66
N SER A 83 4.84 -2.37 20.27
CA SER A 83 5.56 -3.60 19.91
C SER A 83 4.80 -4.38 18.84
N LEU A 84 5.51 -4.98 17.88
CA LEU A 84 4.98 -5.96 16.94
C LEU A 84 4.78 -7.32 17.65
N GLN A 85 3.54 -7.81 17.68
CA GLN A 85 3.15 -9.01 18.43
C GLN A 85 2.52 -10.05 17.54
N VAL A 86 2.92 -11.31 17.73
CA VAL A 86 2.32 -12.44 17.03
C VAL A 86 0.97 -12.81 17.65
N VAL A 87 -0.09 -12.84 16.85
CA VAL A 87 -1.46 -13.24 17.25
C VAL A 87 -1.84 -14.63 16.76
N LYS A 88 -1.18 -15.14 15.71
CA LYS A 88 -1.37 -16.50 15.19
C LYS A 88 -0.09 -17.30 15.35
N LEU A 89 -0.02 -18.15 16.36
CA LEU A 89 1.17 -18.96 16.71
C LEU A 89 1.43 -20.16 15.78
N ARG A 90 0.71 -20.27 14.66
CA ARG A 90 0.84 -21.34 13.67
C ARG A 90 0.70 -20.75 12.27
N GLY A 91 1.38 -21.36 11.30
CA GLY A 91 1.37 -20.94 9.90
C GLY A 91 2.63 -20.15 9.55
N ASP A 92 2.56 -19.36 8.47
CA ASP A 92 3.69 -18.57 8.00
C ASP A 92 3.79 -17.25 8.78
N PHE A 93 4.93 -17.05 9.46
CA PHE A 93 5.19 -15.82 10.21
C PHE A 93 5.59 -14.64 9.31
N ASN A 94 5.83 -14.86 8.02
CA ASN A 94 6.02 -13.76 7.07
C ASN A 94 4.69 -13.10 6.67
N ASN A 95 3.53 -13.74 6.96
CA ASN A 95 2.22 -13.17 6.69
C ASN A 95 1.89 -12.08 7.74
N PRO A 96 1.68 -10.81 7.33
CA PRO A 96 1.33 -9.72 8.24
C PRO A 96 0.07 -9.96 9.09
N ASP A 97 -0.91 -10.73 8.58
CA ASP A 97 -2.15 -11.09 9.30
C ASP A 97 -1.92 -11.96 10.55
N HIS A 98 -0.69 -12.42 10.74
CA HIS A 98 -0.27 -13.15 11.93
C HIS A 98 0.23 -12.24 13.03
N TRP A 99 0.30 -10.93 12.78
CA TRP A 99 0.86 -9.93 13.66
C TRP A 99 -0.14 -8.81 13.97
N THR A 100 0.07 -8.14 15.08
CA THR A 100 -0.65 -6.93 15.49
C THR A 100 0.30 -5.99 16.22
N ALA A 101 -0.06 -4.73 16.35
CA ALA A 101 0.66 -3.79 17.21
C ALA A 101 0.03 -3.79 18.61
N SER A 102 0.86 -3.71 19.65
CA SER A 102 0.38 -3.48 21.03
C SER A 102 -0.26 -2.10 21.19
N GLN A 103 -1.12 -1.91 22.19
CA GLN A 103 -1.73 -0.60 22.45
C GLN A 103 -0.94 0.28 23.42
N GLU A 104 -0.09 -0.35 24.24
CA GLU A 104 0.65 0.29 25.31
C GLU A 104 1.76 1.21 24.79
N VAL A 105 1.90 2.36 25.45
CA VAL A 105 2.99 3.32 25.24
C VAL A 105 4.32 2.65 25.55
N ASN A 106 5.26 2.70 24.61
CA ASN A 106 6.58 2.06 24.69
C ASN A 106 6.54 0.51 24.66
N GLY A 107 5.48 -0.09 24.12
CA GLY A 107 5.38 -1.51 23.89
C GLY A 107 5.16 -2.31 25.18
N THR A 108 5.32 -3.63 25.07
CA THR A 108 4.91 -4.59 26.12
C THR A 108 5.98 -5.63 26.42
N PRO A 109 7.21 -5.23 26.75
CA PRO A 109 8.26 -6.19 26.98
C PRO A 109 7.93 -7.12 28.16
N GLY A 110 7.99 -8.42 27.90
CA GLY A 110 7.84 -9.46 28.94
C GLY A 110 6.40 -9.78 29.32
N VAL A 111 5.42 -9.01 28.86
CA VAL A 111 3.99 -9.23 29.12
C VAL A 111 3.22 -9.38 27.82
N GLU A 112 1.95 -9.81 27.92
CA GLU A 112 1.05 -9.83 26.77
C GLU A 112 0.36 -8.47 26.68
N GLY A 113 0.46 -7.81 25.52
CA GLY A 113 -0.22 -6.52 25.33
C GLY A 113 -1.68 -6.68 24.97
N GLN A 114 -2.42 -5.59 25.14
CA GLN A 114 -3.80 -5.53 24.69
C GLN A 114 -3.86 -5.46 23.17
N THR A 115 -4.70 -6.32 22.58
CA THR A 115 -4.91 -6.42 21.12
C THR A 115 -6.35 -6.09 20.72
N SER A 116 -7.08 -5.30 21.53
CA SER A 116 -8.49 -4.97 21.25
C SER A 116 -8.60 -4.28 19.88
N PRO A 117 -9.63 -4.56 19.06
CA PRO A 117 -9.84 -3.85 17.81
C PRO A 117 -9.94 -2.34 18.09
N GLN A 118 -9.22 -1.55 17.29
CA GLN A 118 -9.15 -0.10 17.39
C GLN A 118 -10.53 0.49 17.16
N ALA A 119 -11.31 0.72 18.22
CA ALA A 119 -12.67 1.21 18.05
C ALA A 119 -12.71 2.63 17.49
N ILE A 120 -11.67 3.43 17.73
CA ILE A 120 -11.53 4.80 17.22
C ILE A 120 -10.17 4.92 16.54
N VAL A 121 -10.12 5.60 15.40
CA VAL A 121 -8.89 5.94 14.68
C VAL A 121 -8.87 7.42 14.30
N ILE A 122 -7.69 7.96 14.04
CA ILE A 122 -7.53 9.23 13.32
C ILE A 122 -7.81 8.94 11.84
N ASN A 123 -8.87 9.53 11.30
CA ASN A 123 -9.41 9.17 9.99
C ASN A 123 -9.02 10.16 8.89
N GLU A 124 -8.99 11.45 9.18
CA GLU A 124 -8.66 12.50 8.22
C GLU A 124 -7.91 13.64 8.93
N VAL A 125 -6.89 14.20 8.29
CA VAL A 125 -6.18 15.40 8.75
C VAL A 125 -6.07 16.42 7.63
N LEU A 126 -6.47 17.64 7.92
CA LEU A 126 -6.23 18.83 7.10
C LEU A 126 -5.21 19.67 7.82
N THR A 127 -4.01 19.73 7.27
CA THR A 127 -2.81 20.23 7.96
C THR A 127 -2.30 21.53 7.35
N HIS A 128 -2.83 21.93 6.19
CA HIS A 128 -2.48 23.15 5.49
C HIS A 128 -3.73 23.92 5.10
N THR A 129 -3.94 25.05 5.75
CA THR A 129 -5.01 25.99 5.44
C THR A 129 -4.52 27.43 5.40
N ASP A 130 -5.13 28.23 4.52
CA ASP A 130 -4.96 29.67 4.53
C ASP A 130 -6.06 30.33 5.39
N PRO A 131 -5.73 31.36 6.19
CA PRO A 131 -6.72 32.11 6.93
C PRO A 131 -7.85 32.66 6.03
N PRO A 132 -9.12 32.61 6.48
CA PRO A 132 -9.51 32.29 7.85
C PRO A 132 -9.86 30.82 8.10
N PHE A 133 -9.76 29.94 7.08
CA PHE A 133 -9.92 28.52 7.28
C PHE A 133 -8.80 27.99 8.18
N GLU A 134 -9.06 26.85 8.80
CA GLU A 134 -8.19 26.32 9.84
C GLU A 134 -8.07 24.82 9.72
N ASP A 135 -6.98 24.31 10.29
CA ASP A 135 -6.65 22.89 10.28
C ASP A 135 -7.69 22.07 11.04
N ALA A 136 -7.80 20.79 10.69
CA ALA A 136 -8.80 19.90 11.27
C ALA A 136 -8.27 18.47 11.41
N ILE A 137 -8.72 17.79 12.44
CA ILE A 137 -8.47 16.36 12.69
C ILE A 137 -9.81 15.68 12.87
N GLU A 138 -10.09 14.67 12.05
CA GLU A 138 -11.27 13.81 12.14
C GLU A 138 -10.91 12.48 12.80
N LEU A 139 -11.77 12.02 13.70
CA LEU A 139 -11.76 10.70 14.29
C LEU A 139 -12.94 9.88 13.76
N TYR A 140 -12.71 8.59 13.51
CA TYR A 140 -13.75 7.65 13.05
C TYR A 140 -13.91 6.48 14.01
N ASN A 141 -15.17 6.10 14.30
CA ASN A 141 -15.48 4.92 15.09
C ASN A 141 -15.66 3.68 14.20
N THR A 142 -14.66 2.81 14.17
CA THR A 142 -14.69 1.57 13.36
C THR A 142 -15.63 0.50 13.93
N SER A 143 -16.13 0.65 15.16
CA SER A 143 -16.93 -0.37 15.83
C SER A 143 -18.45 -0.24 15.54
N ASP A 144 -19.18 -1.31 15.83
CA ASP A 144 -20.65 -1.36 15.72
C ASP A 144 -21.36 -0.86 16.99
N ALA A 145 -20.64 -0.18 17.89
CA ALA A 145 -21.17 0.39 19.12
C ALA A 145 -20.73 1.84 19.31
N PRO A 146 -21.50 2.69 20.01
CA PRO A 146 -21.04 4.03 20.36
C PRO A 146 -19.86 3.97 21.33
N VAL A 147 -18.87 4.84 21.12
CA VAL A 147 -17.67 4.95 21.96
C VAL A 147 -17.60 6.32 22.59
N ASN A 148 -17.46 6.36 23.92
CA ASN A 148 -17.21 7.60 24.65
C ASN A 148 -15.71 7.91 24.62
N ILE A 149 -15.35 8.99 23.94
CA ILE A 149 -13.98 9.50 23.80
C ILE A 149 -13.73 10.76 24.63
N GLY A 150 -14.70 11.15 25.47
CA GLY A 150 -14.54 12.32 26.31
C GLY A 150 -13.33 12.17 27.23
N ARG A 151 -12.55 13.25 27.35
CA ARG A 151 -11.27 13.35 28.09
C ARG A 151 -10.04 12.74 27.43
N TRP A 152 -10.19 12.06 26.30
CA TRP A 152 -9.05 11.60 25.52
C TRP A 152 -8.25 12.78 24.98
N PHE A 153 -7.03 12.54 24.52
CA PHE A 153 -6.13 13.58 24.07
C PHE A 153 -5.76 13.45 22.59
N LEU A 154 -5.68 14.59 21.91
CA LEU A 154 -4.94 14.74 20.66
C LEU A 154 -3.63 15.48 20.92
N SER A 155 -2.60 15.13 20.16
CA SER A 155 -1.31 15.80 20.19
C SER A 155 -0.54 15.70 18.87
N ASP A 156 0.17 16.76 18.52
CA ASP A 156 1.19 16.92 17.47
C ASP A 156 2.62 16.75 18.02
N ASN A 157 2.81 16.10 19.17
CA ASN A 157 4.13 16.01 19.80
C ASN A 157 4.36 14.71 20.56
N SER A 158 5.32 13.92 20.08
CA SER A 158 5.74 12.65 20.69
C SER A 158 6.42 12.78 22.07
N ASN A 159 6.75 13.99 22.52
CA ASN A 159 7.24 14.24 23.88
C ASN A 159 6.13 14.71 24.84
N ASN A 160 4.93 15.00 24.33
CA ASN A 160 3.79 15.41 25.14
C ASN A 160 2.48 15.00 24.49
N TYR A 161 1.91 13.88 24.92
CA TYR A 161 0.66 13.34 24.37
C TYR A 161 -0.62 13.98 24.92
N GLU A 162 -0.51 14.97 25.83
CA GLU A 162 -1.65 15.56 26.57
C GLU A 162 -1.91 17.03 26.18
N LYS A 163 -1.81 17.37 24.88
CA LYS A 163 -1.93 18.75 24.41
C LYS A 163 -3.38 19.27 24.35
N TYR A 164 -4.26 18.57 23.63
CA TYR A 164 -5.69 18.92 23.53
C TYR A 164 -6.55 17.84 24.17
N GLN A 165 -7.30 18.18 25.22
CA GLN A 165 -8.25 17.28 25.83
C GLN A 165 -9.64 17.40 25.18
N ILE A 166 -10.12 16.31 24.61
CA ILE A 166 -11.45 16.21 24.02
C ILE A 166 -12.51 16.45 25.11
N PRO A 167 -13.55 17.27 24.84
CA PRO A 167 -14.57 17.62 25.83
C PRO A 167 -15.19 16.41 26.54
N VAL A 168 -15.56 16.60 27.80
CA VAL A 168 -16.25 15.56 28.57
C VAL A 168 -17.59 15.17 27.92
N ASN A 169 -17.93 13.88 27.98
CA ASN A 169 -19.15 13.31 27.39
C ASN A 169 -19.22 13.33 25.85
N THR A 170 -18.11 13.51 25.15
CA THR A 170 -18.06 13.32 23.69
C THR A 170 -18.22 11.84 23.35
N VAL A 171 -19.25 11.51 22.58
CA VAL A 171 -19.56 10.14 22.15
C VAL A 171 -19.61 10.10 20.62
N ILE A 172 -18.82 9.22 20.01
CA ILE A 172 -18.91 8.92 18.59
C ILE A 172 -19.87 7.75 18.41
N ALA A 173 -20.92 7.91 17.60
CA ALA A 173 -21.83 6.81 17.25
C ALA A 173 -21.09 5.68 16.51
N SER A 174 -21.68 4.48 16.42
CA SER A 174 -21.10 3.40 15.59
C SER A 174 -20.91 3.88 14.15
N LYS A 175 -19.73 3.67 13.54
CA LYS A 175 -19.41 4.15 12.19
C LYS A 175 -19.59 5.67 12.03
N GLY A 176 -19.57 6.42 13.14
CA GLY A 176 -19.69 7.88 13.17
C GLY A 176 -18.34 8.56 13.21
N PHE A 177 -18.37 9.89 13.10
CA PHE A 177 -17.20 10.75 13.05
C PHE A 177 -17.22 11.80 14.17
N TYR A 178 -16.06 12.37 14.45
CA TYR A 178 -15.88 13.56 15.28
C TYR A 178 -14.76 14.40 14.68
N VAL A 179 -14.98 15.71 14.53
CA VAL A 179 -13.96 16.62 14.01
C VAL A 179 -13.56 17.60 15.11
N ALA A 180 -12.26 17.79 15.30
CA ALA A 180 -11.69 18.86 16.10
C ALA A 180 -10.98 19.86 15.17
N TYR A 181 -11.35 21.13 15.26
CA TYR A 181 -10.76 22.21 14.47
C TYR A 181 -9.69 22.93 15.27
N GLN A 182 -8.78 23.61 14.57
CA GLN A 182 -7.63 24.30 15.18
C GLN A 182 -8.01 25.23 16.34
N ARG A 183 -9.14 25.96 16.23
CA ARG A 183 -9.70 26.82 17.30
C ARG A 183 -9.96 26.08 18.60
N ASP A 184 -10.33 24.81 18.55
CA ASP A 184 -10.61 24.00 19.73
C ASP A 184 -9.32 23.75 20.51
N PHE A 185 -8.22 23.50 19.80
CA PHE A 185 -6.89 23.31 20.38
C PHE A 185 -6.46 24.58 21.13
N PHE A 186 -6.56 25.74 20.48
CA PHE A 186 -6.18 27.03 21.09
C PHE A 186 -7.06 27.43 22.28
N ALA A 187 -8.36 27.13 22.22
CA ALA A 187 -9.30 27.44 23.29
C ALA A 187 -9.04 26.61 24.56
N SER A 188 -8.61 25.36 24.40
CA SER A 188 -8.37 24.44 25.52
C SER A 188 -7.13 24.81 26.33
N ASN A 189 -6.02 25.16 25.67
CA ASN A 189 -4.75 25.43 26.34
C ASN A 189 -3.85 26.37 25.51
N PRO A 190 -4.05 27.70 25.59
CA PRO A 190 -3.31 28.65 24.77
C PRO A 190 -1.81 28.75 25.11
N ARG A 191 -1.33 28.01 26.13
CA ARG A 191 0.07 27.97 26.55
C ARG A 191 0.84 26.76 26.03
N VAL A 192 0.13 25.75 25.52
CA VAL A 192 0.72 24.56 24.92
C VAL A 192 0.40 24.62 23.43
N PRO A 193 1.34 25.04 22.58
CA PRO A 193 1.09 25.18 21.15
C PRO A 193 0.79 23.81 20.55
N PHE A 194 -0.30 23.74 19.78
CA PHE A 194 -0.64 22.62 18.91
C PHE A 194 -0.69 23.19 17.51
N ALA A 195 0.23 22.78 16.63
CA ALA A 195 0.30 23.24 15.25
C ALA A 195 0.79 22.11 14.36
N LEU A 196 0.04 21.82 13.30
CA LEU A 196 0.39 20.79 12.33
C LEU A 196 1.35 21.39 11.31
N ASN A 197 2.55 20.83 11.16
CA ASN A 197 3.52 21.34 10.19
C ASN A 197 3.23 20.82 8.77
N SER A 198 2.55 21.61 7.94
CA SER A 198 2.27 21.26 6.54
C SER A 198 3.46 21.31 5.60
N ALA A 199 4.55 21.99 5.94
CA ALA A 199 5.69 22.16 5.05
C ALA A 199 6.62 20.95 5.11
N PHE A 200 6.87 20.41 6.30
CA PHE A 200 7.74 19.24 6.51
C PHE A 200 6.96 17.95 6.70
N GLY A 201 5.66 18.03 6.99
CA GLY A 201 4.92 16.94 7.61
C GLY A 201 5.06 16.95 9.13
N ASP A 202 4.20 16.21 9.79
CA ASP A 202 4.17 16.04 11.25
C ASP A 202 3.47 14.73 11.63
N GLU A 203 3.24 14.53 12.92
CA GLU A 203 2.49 13.42 13.47
C GLU A 203 1.23 13.89 14.20
N VAL A 204 0.21 13.03 14.27
CA VAL A 204 -0.94 13.19 15.16
C VAL A 204 -1.08 11.93 16.01
N HIS A 205 -1.19 12.11 17.32
CA HIS A 205 -1.39 11.05 18.30
C HIS A 205 -2.76 11.18 18.95
N LEU A 206 -3.48 10.05 19.08
CA LEU A 206 -4.69 9.91 19.86
C LEU A 206 -4.41 9.03 21.09
N THR A 207 -4.63 9.59 22.27
CA THR A 207 -4.35 8.92 23.56
C THR A 207 -5.60 8.83 24.41
N GLN A 208 -5.93 7.62 24.88
CA GLN A 208 -7.03 7.38 25.80
C GLN A 208 -6.66 7.86 27.20
N SER A 209 -7.65 8.37 27.95
CA SER A 209 -7.51 8.74 29.35
C SER A 209 -8.37 7.88 30.28
N ASP A 210 -8.03 7.83 31.57
CA ASP A 210 -8.85 7.23 32.62
C ASP A 210 -10.06 8.10 32.99
N ALA A 211 -10.85 7.62 33.95
CA ALA A 211 -12.01 8.34 34.48
C ALA A 211 -11.62 9.60 35.30
N GLU A 212 -10.33 9.79 35.57
CA GLU A 212 -9.75 10.93 36.27
C GLU A 212 -9.09 11.92 35.29
N GLY A 213 -8.93 11.56 34.02
CA GLY A 213 -8.35 12.37 32.94
C GLY A 213 -6.84 12.19 32.74
N ASN A 214 -6.22 11.17 33.34
CA ASN A 214 -4.80 10.85 33.12
C ASN A 214 -4.64 9.95 31.89
N ALA A 215 -3.60 10.15 31.07
CA ALA A 215 -3.33 9.27 29.94
C ALA A 215 -3.14 7.80 30.38
N MET A 216 -3.82 6.88 29.68
CA MET A 216 -3.80 5.43 29.94
C MET A 216 -3.12 4.63 28.83
N ALA A 217 -3.45 4.90 27.56
CA ALA A 217 -3.04 4.06 26.43
C ALA A 217 -3.06 4.82 25.09
N PHE A 218 -2.19 4.43 24.15
CA PHE A 218 -2.26 4.93 22.77
C PHE A 218 -3.38 4.24 22.00
N VAL A 219 -4.24 5.05 21.41
CA VAL A 219 -5.33 4.58 20.57
C VAL A 219 -4.88 4.50 19.12
N ASP A 220 -4.32 5.59 18.60
CA ASP A 220 -3.87 5.67 17.21
C ASP A 220 -2.78 6.73 17.03
N THR A 221 -1.99 6.59 15.98
CA THR A 221 -1.04 7.60 15.53
C THR A 221 -0.90 7.54 14.03
N ILE A 222 -0.84 8.71 13.40
CA ILE A 222 -0.53 8.83 11.98
C ILE A 222 0.61 9.83 11.80
N ALA A 223 1.45 9.60 10.80
CA ALA A 223 2.35 10.60 10.24
C ALA A 223 1.79 11.07 8.89
N PHE A 224 2.03 12.33 8.56
CA PHE A 224 1.68 12.90 7.27
C PHE A 224 2.89 13.66 6.71
N PRO A 225 3.12 13.65 5.38
CA PRO A 225 4.16 14.41 4.73
C PRO A 225 3.70 15.87 4.52
N ALA A 226 4.43 16.62 3.71
CA ALA A 226 3.99 17.93 3.29
C ALA A 226 2.62 17.88 2.58
N ALA A 227 1.76 18.85 2.85
CA ALA A 227 0.38 18.88 2.35
C ALA A 227 0.12 20.09 1.44
N GLU A 228 -0.64 19.86 0.37
CA GLU A 228 -1.14 20.94 -0.48
C GLU A 228 -2.20 21.71 0.29
N ASN A 229 -2.21 23.04 0.17
CA ASN A 229 -3.20 23.88 0.81
C ASN A 229 -4.63 23.42 0.48
N GLY A 230 -5.41 23.04 1.50
CA GLY A 230 -6.79 22.56 1.36
C GLY A 230 -6.96 21.11 0.97
N ARG A 231 -5.85 20.37 0.80
CA ARG A 231 -5.87 18.95 0.54
C ARG A 231 -5.60 18.21 1.84
N SER A 232 -6.53 17.37 2.23
CA SER A 232 -6.38 16.53 3.40
C SER A 232 -5.71 15.20 3.07
N MET A 233 -5.26 14.52 4.11
CA MET A 233 -4.92 13.12 4.06
C MET A 233 -5.87 12.32 4.94
N GLY A 234 -6.20 11.10 4.55
CA GLY A 234 -7.09 10.27 5.33
C GLY A 234 -6.97 8.79 5.03
N ARG A 235 -7.58 7.98 5.89
CA ARG A 235 -7.68 6.54 5.75
C ARG A 235 -8.65 6.21 4.63
N PHE A 236 -8.23 5.42 3.66
CA PHE A 236 -9.11 4.98 2.58
C PHE A 236 -9.09 3.46 2.37
N PRO A 237 -10.23 2.76 2.52
CA PRO A 237 -11.50 3.24 3.08
C PRO A 237 -11.38 3.74 4.52
N ASP A 238 -12.42 4.41 5.04
CA ASP A 238 -12.46 4.89 6.43
C ASP A 238 -12.10 3.77 7.42
N GLY A 239 -11.26 4.08 8.41
CA GLY A 239 -10.82 3.09 9.40
C GLY A 239 -9.73 2.11 8.93
N SER A 240 -9.31 2.14 7.66
CA SER A 240 -8.23 1.27 7.16
C SER A 240 -6.86 1.69 7.70
N GLU A 241 -5.87 0.80 7.69
CA GLU A 241 -4.48 1.10 8.09
C GLU A 241 -3.75 2.04 7.11
N SER A 242 -4.34 2.32 5.93
CA SER A 242 -3.71 3.04 4.83
C SER A 242 -4.12 4.51 4.79
N ILE A 243 -3.18 5.41 5.05
CA ILE A 243 -3.35 6.86 4.83
C ILE A 243 -3.01 7.20 3.37
N ARG A 244 -3.84 8.03 2.74
CA ARG A 244 -3.67 8.55 1.38
C ARG A 244 -3.91 10.04 1.36
N THR A 245 -3.33 10.71 0.36
CA THR A 245 -3.77 12.05 -0.01
C THR A 245 -5.17 11.94 -0.60
N LEU A 246 -6.15 12.73 -0.15
CA LEU A 246 -7.54 12.66 -0.61
C LEU A 246 -7.79 13.62 -1.79
N GLU A 247 -8.74 13.28 -2.66
CA GLU A 247 -9.15 14.15 -3.79
C GLU A 247 -9.69 15.49 -3.28
N TYR A 248 -10.43 15.48 -2.17
CA TYR A 248 -10.92 16.66 -1.45
C TYR A 248 -11.20 16.32 0.01
N GLN A 249 -11.29 17.35 0.86
CA GLN A 249 -11.57 17.21 2.28
C GLN A 249 -13.03 16.81 2.61
N THR A 250 -13.22 16.05 3.68
CA THR A 250 -14.51 15.40 4.00
C THR A 250 -15.06 15.68 5.40
N PHE A 251 -14.72 16.80 6.01
CA PHE A 251 -15.22 17.18 7.35
C PHE A 251 -16.73 17.49 7.48
N GLY A 252 -17.56 17.25 6.45
CA GLY A 252 -19.03 17.24 6.55
C GLY A 252 -19.77 18.52 6.13
N THR A 253 -19.08 19.56 5.64
CA THR A 253 -19.72 20.82 5.20
C THR A 253 -19.65 21.08 3.70
N GLN A 254 -18.97 20.21 2.93
CA GLN A 254 -18.60 20.41 1.51
C GLN A 254 -17.80 21.69 1.21
N LEU A 255 -17.46 22.47 2.24
CA LEU A 255 -16.63 23.67 2.13
C LEU A 255 -15.15 23.26 2.10
N SER A 256 -14.35 24.08 1.44
CA SER A 256 -12.90 23.99 1.25
C SER A 256 -12.22 25.31 1.61
N ASN A 257 -10.90 25.30 1.72
CA ASN A 257 -10.09 26.51 1.90
C ASN A 257 -10.20 27.53 0.74
N SER A 258 -10.77 27.14 -0.40
CA SER A 258 -10.98 28.00 -1.55
C SER A 258 -12.33 28.74 -1.53
N ASP A 259 -13.20 28.39 -0.58
CA ASP A 259 -14.51 29.01 -0.43
C ASP A 259 -14.44 30.42 0.18
N ALA A 260 -15.56 31.14 0.10
CA ALA A 260 -15.62 32.50 0.58
C ALA A 260 -15.38 32.57 2.11
N PRO A 261 -14.50 33.46 2.60
CA PRO A 261 -14.15 33.61 4.03
C PRO A 261 -15.35 33.74 4.98
N GLU A 262 -16.45 34.32 4.52
CA GLU A 262 -17.70 34.44 5.29
C GLU A 262 -18.34 33.09 5.67
N ASN A 263 -17.94 31.98 5.04
CA ASN A 263 -18.45 30.65 5.31
C ASN A 263 -17.70 29.92 6.44
N LEU A 264 -16.73 30.56 7.09
CA LEU A 264 -15.95 29.95 8.19
C LEU A 264 -16.84 29.37 9.30
N ASP A 265 -17.88 30.11 9.69
CA ASP A 265 -18.80 29.68 10.76
C ASP A 265 -19.60 28.44 10.35
N LEU A 266 -19.75 28.16 9.06
CA LEU A 266 -20.34 26.92 8.57
C LEU A 266 -19.29 25.81 8.49
N PHE A 267 -18.08 26.12 8.02
CA PHE A 267 -16.97 25.16 7.89
C PHE A 267 -16.74 24.40 9.20
N VAL A 268 -16.64 25.10 10.32
CA VAL A 268 -16.35 24.51 11.64
C VAL A 268 -17.52 23.78 12.31
N LEU A 269 -18.69 23.74 11.67
CA LEU A 269 -19.81 22.93 12.12
C LEU A 269 -19.79 21.52 11.53
N GLY A 270 -18.80 21.24 10.67
CA GLY A 270 -18.63 19.93 10.08
C GLY A 270 -18.36 18.86 11.13
N ALA A 271 -19.16 17.81 11.11
CA ALA A 271 -19.10 16.69 12.05
C ALA A 271 -18.48 15.42 11.42
N GLY A 272 -17.87 15.58 10.24
CA GLY A 272 -17.25 14.50 9.48
C GLY A 272 -18.16 13.81 8.47
N ALA A 273 -17.55 13.13 7.50
CA ALA A 273 -18.20 12.33 6.47
C ALA A 273 -17.22 11.27 5.95
N PRO A 274 -17.69 10.25 5.22
CA PRO A 274 -16.79 9.26 4.63
C PRO A 274 -15.73 9.91 3.75
N ASN A 275 -14.49 9.45 3.88
CA ASN A 275 -13.36 9.98 3.13
C ASN A 275 -13.57 9.88 1.62
N ALA A 276 -13.06 10.89 0.90
CA ALA A 276 -13.01 10.89 -0.55
C ALA A 276 -12.06 9.79 -1.07
N GLU A 277 -12.18 9.47 -2.35
CA GLU A 277 -11.22 8.61 -3.04
C GLU A 277 -9.80 9.21 -2.97
N PRO A 278 -8.74 8.37 -3.01
CA PRO A 278 -7.37 8.84 -3.06
C PRO A 278 -7.09 9.72 -4.30
N PHE A 279 -6.36 10.81 -4.10
CA PHE A 279 -5.95 11.73 -5.14
C PHE A 279 -4.91 11.08 -6.08
N VAL A 280 -5.16 11.20 -7.38
CA VAL A 280 -4.15 10.93 -8.42
C VAL A 280 -3.96 12.18 -9.27
N GLY A 281 -2.73 12.68 -9.30
CA GLY A 281 -2.38 13.96 -9.89
C GLY A 281 -2.36 13.98 -11.42
N SER A 282 -1.64 14.96 -11.98
CA SER A 282 -1.57 15.11 -13.44
C SER A 282 -0.70 14.07 -14.15
N VAL A 283 0.14 13.38 -13.40
CA VAL A 283 1.05 12.34 -13.91
C VAL A 283 0.94 11.16 -12.95
N ALA A 284 0.85 9.96 -13.50
CA ALA A 284 0.67 8.74 -12.72
C ALA A 284 1.68 7.67 -13.16
N VAL A 285 2.08 6.80 -12.24
CA VAL A 285 2.81 5.57 -12.57
C VAL A 285 1.87 4.63 -13.32
N SER A 286 2.28 4.21 -14.51
CA SER A 286 1.49 3.36 -15.42
C SER A 286 2.00 1.93 -15.50
N ARG A 287 3.33 1.72 -15.46
CA ARG A 287 3.97 0.41 -15.51
C ARG A 287 5.07 0.30 -14.48
N ILE A 288 5.29 -0.89 -13.92
CA ILE A 288 6.40 -1.21 -13.01
C ILE A 288 7.01 -2.55 -13.40
N MET A 289 8.31 -2.57 -13.69
CA MET A 289 9.14 -3.76 -13.84
C MET A 289 10.03 -3.89 -12.61
N TYR A 290 9.52 -4.50 -11.55
CA TYR A 290 10.26 -4.61 -10.28
C TYR A 290 11.10 -5.88 -10.18
N HIS A 291 10.70 -6.98 -10.84
CA HIS A 291 11.42 -8.25 -10.79
C HIS A 291 11.67 -8.81 -12.21
N PRO A 292 12.60 -8.20 -12.99
CA PRO A 292 12.91 -8.64 -14.34
C PRO A 292 13.60 -10.00 -14.38
N THR A 293 13.49 -10.70 -15.52
CA THR A 293 14.27 -11.92 -15.79
C THR A 293 15.76 -11.62 -15.92
N PHE A 294 16.59 -12.66 -15.75
CA PHE A 294 18.05 -12.52 -15.84
C PHE A 294 18.49 -11.85 -17.15
N GLY A 295 19.22 -10.74 -17.03
CA GLY A 295 19.72 -9.96 -18.16
C GLY A 295 18.82 -8.79 -18.57
N ASN A 296 17.62 -8.66 -17.98
CA ASN A 296 16.76 -7.48 -18.10
C ASN A 296 16.92 -6.54 -16.88
N ASP A 297 16.44 -5.31 -17.02
CA ASP A 297 16.61 -4.24 -16.03
C ASP A 297 15.28 -3.77 -15.46
N GLU A 298 15.35 -3.24 -14.24
CA GLU A 298 14.22 -2.63 -13.53
C GLU A 298 13.89 -1.25 -14.11
N TYR A 299 12.61 -0.94 -14.20
CA TYR A 299 12.11 0.36 -14.61
C TYR A 299 10.67 0.58 -14.17
N PHE A 300 10.20 1.82 -14.24
CA PHE A 300 8.78 2.14 -14.21
C PHE A 300 8.45 3.25 -15.20
N GLU A 301 7.20 3.32 -15.63
CA GLU A 301 6.71 4.31 -16.60
C GLU A 301 5.80 5.32 -15.89
N LEU A 302 5.97 6.60 -16.22
CA LEU A 302 5.08 7.68 -15.85
C LEU A 302 4.26 8.11 -17.07
N ARG A 303 2.95 8.36 -16.90
CA ARG A 303 2.08 8.91 -17.94
C ARG A 303 1.43 10.22 -17.53
N ASN A 304 1.41 11.16 -18.46
CA ASN A 304 0.67 12.41 -18.33
C ASN A 304 -0.82 12.17 -18.60
N LEU A 305 -1.69 12.48 -17.64
CA LEU A 305 -3.14 12.29 -17.74
C LEU A 305 -3.86 13.49 -18.36
N LYS A 306 -3.13 14.58 -18.66
CA LYS A 306 -3.69 15.80 -19.22
C LYS A 306 -3.58 15.83 -20.74
N ASN A 307 -4.53 16.50 -21.37
CA ASN A 307 -4.53 16.83 -22.80
C ASN A 307 -3.64 18.06 -23.13
N ARG A 308 -2.71 18.39 -22.24
CA ARG A 308 -1.72 19.45 -22.37
C ARG A 308 -0.38 18.94 -21.83
N GLU A 309 0.71 19.60 -22.20
CA GLU A 309 2.02 19.28 -21.66
C GLU A 309 2.06 19.50 -20.14
N VAL A 310 2.86 18.67 -19.44
CA VAL A 310 3.13 18.81 -18.01
C VAL A 310 4.63 18.99 -17.82
N ALA A 311 5.02 20.13 -17.26
CA ALA A 311 6.38 20.40 -16.82
C ALA A 311 6.65 19.67 -15.50
N LEU A 312 7.74 18.90 -15.43
CA LEU A 312 8.18 18.21 -14.21
C LEU A 312 9.11 19.12 -13.37
N PHE A 313 8.74 20.39 -13.27
CA PHE A 313 9.40 21.44 -12.50
C PHE A 313 8.41 22.57 -12.20
N ASP A 314 8.71 23.43 -11.22
CA ASP A 314 7.92 24.64 -10.96
C ASP A 314 8.11 25.65 -12.11
N PRO A 315 7.05 26.02 -12.85
CA PRO A 315 7.15 26.96 -13.96
C PRO A 315 7.67 28.36 -13.56
N ASN A 316 7.47 28.77 -12.31
CA ASN A 316 7.94 30.06 -11.80
C ASN A 316 9.38 29.98 -11.26
N ILE A 317 9.79 28.81 -10.78
CA ILE A 317 11.14 28.55 -10.24
C ILE A 317 11.68 27.24 -10.86
N PRO A 318 12.16 27.26 -12.12
CA PRO A 318 12.49 26.02 -12.84
C PRO A 318 13.62 25.16 -12.26
N GLN A 319 14.35 25.68 -11.26
CA GLN A 319 15.33 24.92 -10.49
C GLN A 319 14.68 23.94 -9.49
N ASN A 320 13.43 24.20 -9.10
CA ASN A 320 12.65 23.29 -8.28
C ASN A 320 12.03 22.24 -9.20
N THR A 321 12.62 21.05 -9.23
CA THR A 321 12.18 19.95 -10.08
C THR A 321 11.39 18.91 -9.30
N TRP A 322 10.63 18.09 -10.01
CA TRP A 322 9.93 16.94 -9.44
C TRP A 322 10.92 15.85 -9.01
N ARG A 323 10.47 14.98 -8.12
CA ARG A 323 11.29 13.97 -7.45
C ARG A 323 10.59 12.62 -7.41
N ILE A 324 11.38 11.58 -7.39
CA ILE A 324 10.97 10.20 -7.14
C ILE A 324 11.60 9.79 -5.82
N ARG A 325 10.81 9.19 -4.93
CA ARG A 325 11.23 8.68 -3.62
C ARG A 325 10.57 7.35 -3.29
N GLY A 326 11.10 6.65 -2.29
CA GLY A 326 10.60 5.37 -1.80
C GLY A 326 11.66 4.29 -1.98
N GLY A 327 11.33 3.17 -2.63
CA GLY A 327 12.32 2.12 -2.93
C GLY A 327 13.42 2.55 -3.89
N VAL A 328 13.17 3.62 -4.66
CA VAL A 328 14.18 4.25 -5.53
C VAL A 328 14.10 5.77 -5.45
N ASP A 329 15.26 6.41 -5.59
CA ASP A 329 15.41 7.85 -5.47
C ASP A 329 15.96 8.46 -6.77
N LEU A 330 15.29 9.50 -7.26
CA LEU A 330 15.77 10.30 -8.39
C LEU A 330 15.26 11.74 -8.32
N ASP A 331 16.16 12.70 -8.37
CA ASP A 331 15.81 14.10 -8.64
C ASP A 331 15.78 14.33 -10.14
N LEU A 332 14.61 14.71 -10.68
CA LEU A 332 14.49 14.94 -12.12
C LEU A 332 15.28 16.20 -12.52
N PRO A 333 15.92 16.20 -13.70
CA PRO A 333 16.62 17.38 -14.17
C PRO A 333 15.65 18.50 -14.56
N THR A 334 16.17 19.73 -14.66
CA THR A 334 15.37 20.89 -15.07
C THR A 334 14.96 20.79 -16.54
N GLY A 335 13.79 21.36 -16.89
CA GLY A 335 13.36 21.49 -18.29
C GLY A 335 12.66 20.25 -18.86
N ILE A 336 12.34 19.26 -18.03
CA ILE A 336 11.64 18.05 -18.45
C ILE A 336 10.14 18.34 -18.59
N ILE A 337 9.61 17.92 -19.73
CA ILE A 337 8.21 18.09 -20.10
C ILE A 337 7.69 16.77 -20.65
N ILE A 338 6.57 16.28 -20.12
CA ILE A 338 5.84 15.16 -20.73
C ILE A 338 4.78 15.75 -21.67
N PRO A 339 4.74 15.37 -22.96
CA PRO A 339 3.72 15.86 -23.89
C PRO A 339 2.32 15.40 -23.47
N PRO A 340 1.24 15.98 -24.05
CA PRO A 340 -0.13 15.55 -23.79
C PRO A 340 -0.28 14.02 -23.95
N LEU A 341 -0.84 13.35 -22.95
CA LEU A 341 -0.99 11.87 -22.94
C LEU A 341 0.32 11.08 -23.12
N GLY A 342 1.47 11.75 -23.07
CA GLY A 342 2.78 11.16 -23.28
C GLY A 342 3.26 10.34 -22.09
N ARG A 343 4.36 9.63 -22.33
CA ARG A 343 5.05 8.81 -21.32
C ARG A 343 6.50 9.22 -21.10
N LEU A 344 7.02 8.84 -19.95
CA LEU A 344 8.42 8.92 -19.56
C LEU A 344 8.83 7.63 -18.85
N ILE A 345 9.97 7.06 -19.21
CA ILE A 345 10.52 5.85 -18.58
C ILE A 345 11.56 6.26 -17.55
N VAL A 346 11.55 5.62 -16.39
CA VAL A 346 12.56 5.79 -15.32
C VAL A 346 13.20 4.44 -15.05
N THR A 347 14.53 4.34 -15.10
CA THR A 347 15.26 3.06 -15.06
C THR A 347 16.53 3.11 -14.22
N GLU A 348 17.02 1.95 -13.79
CA GLU A 348 18.31 1.77 -13.09
C GLU A 348 19.53 2.00 -14.00
N LEU A 349 19.34 2.12 -15.32
CA LEU A 349 20.40 2.33 -16.28
C LEU A 349 20.58 3.79 -16.71
N GLU A 350 21.77 4.09 -17.22
CA GLU A 350 22.00 5.31 -17.98
C GLU A 350 21.05 5.38 -19.20
N PRO A 351 20.38 6.53 -19.47
CA PRO A 351 19.35 6.63 -20.49
C PRO A 351 19.76 6.15 -21.88
N ASP A 352 20.98 6.47 -22.33
CA ASP A 352 21.49 6.06 -23.64
C ASP A 352 21.77 4.55 -23.71
N VAL A 353 22.13 3.93 -22.58
CA VAL A 353 22.36 2.48 -22.47
C VAL A 353 21.02 1.76 -22.53
N TYR A 354 20.03 2.17 -21.72
CA TYR A 354 18.70 1.59 -21.76
C TYR A 354 18.08 1.72 -23.15
N ARG A 355 18.18 2.92 -23.74
CA ARG A 355 17.70 3.19 -25.10
C ARG A 355 18.30 2.24 -26.13
N SER A 356 19.61 2.04 -26.06
CA SER A 356 20.32 1.17 -27.01
C SER A 356 19.99 -0.30 -26.79
N LYS A 357 19.84 -0.72 -25.53
CA LYS A 357 19.55 -2.11 -25.14
C LYS A 357 18.14 -2.54 -25.56
N TYR A 358 17.16 -1.66 -25.36
CA TYR A 358 15.73 -1.93 -25.62
C TYR A 358 15.22 -1.28 -26.91
N GLU A 359 16.11 -0.72 -27.74
CA GLU A 359 15.80 -0.08 -29.02
C GLU A 359 14.71 1.02 -28.94
N ILE A 360 14.66 1.76 -27.84
CA ILE A 360 13.59 2.74 -27.56
C ILE A 360 13.70 3.97 -28.47
N SER A 361 12.60 4.36 -29.10
CA SER A 361 12.51 5.56 -29.95
C SER A 361 12.97 6.84 -29.22
N ASN A 362 13.73 7.70 -29.92
CA ASN A 362 14.16 9.01 -29.43
C ASN A 362 13.02 9.96 -29.04
N ALA A 363 11.77 9.65 -29.43
CA ALA A 363 10.59 10.39 -29.00
C ALA A 363 10.20 10.14 -27.53
N VAL A 364 10.59 8.99 -26.96
CA VAL A 364 10.31 8.64 -25.57
C VAL A 364 11.41 9.19 -24.68
N THR A 365 11.03 9.99 -23.69
CA THR A 365 11.96 10.51 -22.69
C THR A 365 12.31 9.39 -21.70
N ILE A 366 13.61 9.22 -21.42
CA ILE A 366 14.13 8.23 -20.46
C ILE A 366 14.91 8.99 -19.38
N MET A 367 14.68 8.62 -18.13
CA MET A 367 15.35 9.12 -16.93
C MET A 367 16.06 7.98 -16.22
N GLY A 368 17.19 8.31 -15.60
CA GLY A 368 18.02 7.36 -14.89
C GLY A 368 19.50 7.77 -14.92
N PRO A 369 20.37 6.98 -14.31
CA PRO A 369 20.01 5.89 -13.40
C PRO A 369 19.39 6.46 -12.11
N TYR A 370 18.35 5.84 -11.58
CA TYR A 370 17.91 6.11 -10.21
C TYR A 370 18.88 5.49 -9.19
N GLU A 371 18.86 5.98 -7.95
CA GLU A 371 19.52 5.33 -6.82
C GLU A 371 18.59 4.32 -6.15
N GLY A 372 19.12 3.21 -5.64
CA GLY A 372 18.32 2.12 -5.04
C GLY A 372 17.99 1.00 -6.04
N LYS A 373 17.07 0.13 -5.64
CA LYS A 373 16.48 -0.95 -6.46
C LYS A 373 15.04 -1.16 -6.03
N LEU A 374 14.20 -1.55 -6.99
CA LEU A 374 12.82 -1.93 -6.68
C LEU A 374 12.84 -3.29 -5.95
N ASP A 375 12.30 -3.38 -4.72
CA ASP A 375 12.23 -4.67 -4.02
C ASP A 375 11.30 -5.64 -4.76
N ASN A 376 11.80 -6.87 -4.94
CA ASN A 376 11.08 -8.00 -5.51
C ASN A 376 9.90 -8.46 -4.65
N ASN A 377 9.85 -8.08 -3.37
CA ASN A 377 8.75 -8.44 -2.45
C ASN A 377 7.71 -7.32 -2.31
N GLY A 378 7.82 -6.25 -3.09
CA GLY A 378 6.96 -5.08 -2.95
C GLY A 378 7.62 -3.92 -2.22
N GLU A 379 7.28 -2.69 -2.63
CA GLU A 379 7.74 -1.47 -2.00
C GLU A 379 6.85 -0.28 -2.40
N THR A 380 7.24 0.95 -2.03
CA THR A 380 6.53 2.17 -2.41
C THR A 380 7.32 2.99 -3.43
N ILE A 381 6.66 3.45 -4.49
CA ILE A 381 7.15 4.46 -5.42
C ILE A 381 6.30 5.72 -5.22
N ARG A 382 6.96 6.86 -4.96
CA ARG A 382 6.31 8.17 -4.78
C ARG A 382 6.76 9.13 -5.85
N LEU A 383 5.81 9.75 -6.54
CA LEU A 383 6.06 10.87 -7.44
C LEU A 383 5.72 12.17 -6.71
N LEU A 384 6.69 13.04 -6.52
CA LEU A 384 6.53 14.30 -5.79
C LEU A 384 6.78 15.51 -6.69
N ARG A 385 5.98 16.55 -6.51
CA ARG A 385 6.19 17.86 -7.13
C ARG A 385 6.57 18.90 -6.08
N PRO A 386 7.40 19.90 -6.42
CA PRO A 386 7.63 21.03 -5.52
C PRO A 386 6.34 21.85 -5.36
N ASP A 387 6.14 22.39 -4.17
CA ASP A 387 5.21 23.48 -3.92
C ASP A 387 5.92 24.85 -3.97
N SER A 388 5.16 25.92 -3.81
CA SER A 388 5.70 27.26 -3.62
C SER A 388 6.62 27.28 -2.38
N PRO A 389 7.78 27.96 -2.44
CA PRO A 389 8.64 28.09 -1.27
C PRO A 389 7.90 28.75 -0.10
N VAL A 390 8.17 28.27 1.11
CA VAL A 390 7.69 28.88 2.35
C VAL A 390 8.15 30.34 2.39
N MET A 391 7.23 31.25 2.70
CA MET A 391 7.48 32.69 2.65
C MET A 391 7.75 33.27 4.04
N ALA A 392 8.62 34.28 4.10
CA ALA A 392 8.83 35.04 5.34
C ALA A 392 7.51 35.69 5.82
N PRO A 393 7.28 35.82 7.15
CA PRO A 393 8.25 35.71 8.24
C PRO A 393 8.40 34.31 8.85
N ASP A 394 7.89 33.27 8.20
CA ASP A 394 8.01 31.90 8.70
C ASP A 394 9.48 31.50 8.95
N PRO A 395 9.80 30.79 10.06
CA PRO A 395 11.16 30.33 10.36
C PRO A 395 11.81 29.51 9.23
N ASP A 396 10.99 28.80 8.46
CA ASP A 396 11.43 27.91 7.38
C ASP A 396 11.38 28.59 6.01
N ALA A 397 11.32 29.93 5.98
CA ALA A 397 11.28 30.71 4.74
C ALA A 397 12.42 30.33 3.77
N GLY A 398 12.03 30.03 2.52
CA GLY A 398 12.92 29.54 1.47
C GLY A 398 12.96 28.01 1.34
N PHE A 399 12.42 27.27 2.31
CA PHE A 399 12.19 25.82 2.17
C PHE A 399 11.13 25.55 1.10
N VAL A 400 11.29 24.44 0.36
CA VAL A 400 10.38 24.03 -0.73
C VAL A 400 9.73 22.71 -0.32
N PRO A 401 8.45 22.72 0.07
CA PRO A 401 7.70 21.50 0.34
C PRO A 401 7.55 20.63 -0.93
N TYR A 402 7.41 19.32 -0.73
CA TYR A 402 7.23 18.37 -1.83
C TYR A 402 5.95 17.57 -1.63
N LEU A 403 5.03 17.74 -2.58
CA LEU A 403 3.66 17.25 -2.52
C LEU A 403 3.52 15.97 -3.34
N TYR A 404 2.74 15.02 -2.83
CA TYR A 404 2.48 13.77 -3.54
C TYR A 404 1.62 14.05 -4.78
N VAL A 405 2.06 13.51 -5.91
CA VAL A 405 1.32 13.52 -7.18
C VAL A 405 0.70 12.16 -7.42
N ASP A 406 1.43 11.09 -7.11
CA ASP A 406 0.96 9.71 -7.16
C ASP A 406 1.82 8.87 -6.21
N GLU A 407 1.23 7.82 -5.65
CA GLU A 407 1.90 6.85 -4.79
C GLU A 407 1.45 5.45 -5.19
N VAL A 408 2.42 4.57 -5.44
CA VAL A 408 2.17 3.15 -5.70
C VAL A 408 2.90 2.33 -4.66
N LYS A 409 2.14 1.69 -3.77
CA LYS A 409 2.64 0.65 -2.88
C LYS A 409 2.35 -0.72 -3.48
N TYR A 410 3.28 -1.24 -4.29
CA TYR A 410 3.11 -2.52 -4.97
C TYR A 410 3.56 -3.69 -4.10
N ASN A 411 3.13 -4.91 -4.46
CA ASN A 411 3.54 -6.16 -3.82
C ASN A 411 3.67 -7.27 -4.88
N ASN A 412 4.35 -8.36 -4.55
CA ASN A 412 4.40 -9.59 -5.35
C ASN A 412 3.38 -10.65 -4.90
N GLU A 413 2.74 -10.45 -3.75
CA GLU A 413 1.69 -11.32 -3.23
C GLU A 413 0.28 -10.90 -3.67
N LEU A 414 -0.66 -11.85 -3.61
CA LEU A 414 -2.07 -11.55 -3.91
C LEU A 414 -2.57 -10.43 -2.95
N PRO A 415 -3.39 -9.49 -3.44
CA PRO A 415 -4.12 -9.53 -4.71
C PRO A 415 -3.35 -9.05 -5.95
N TRP A 416 -2.07 -8.69 -5.83
CA TRP A 416 -1.28 -8.21 -6.97
C TRP A 416 -1.03 -9.30 -8.03
N PRO A 417 -0.85 -8.92 -9.32
CA PRO A 417 -0.51 -9.85 -10.38
C PRO A 417 0.82 -10.59 -10.16
N ARG A 418 0.74 -11.85 -9.69
CA ARG A 418 1.92 -12.72 -9.49
C ARG A 418 2.80 -12.94 -10.73
N ALA A 419 2.26 -12.82 -11.94
CA ALA A 419 3.05 -12.95 -13.16
C ALA A 419 4.17 -11.90 -13.24
N ALA A 420 4.01 -10.75 -12.55
CA ALA A 420 5.02 -9.71 -12.46
C ALA A 420 6.19 -10.03 -11.52
N ASP A 421 6.14 -11.16 -10.80
CA ASP A 421 7.16 -11.58 -9.83
C ASP A 421 8.20 -12.53 -10.46
N GLY A 422 9.14 -12.00 -11.24
CA GLY A 422 10.35 -12.74 -11.65
C GLY A 422 10.18 -13.70 -12.82
N LEU A 423 8.95 -13.95 -13.28
CA LEU A 423 8.62 -14.74 -14.47
C LEU A 423 8.72 -13.93 -15.77
N GLY A 424 9.14 -12.68 -15.64
CA GLY A 424 9.46 -11.82 -16.75
C GLY A 424 8.33 -10.93 -17.19
N ALA A 425 7.16 -10.90 -16.52
CA ALA A 425 6.17 -9.84 -16.68
C ALA A 425 6.42 -8.67 -15.71
N GLY A 426 5.74 -7.54 -15.89
CA GLY A 426 5.67 -6.42 -14.95
C GLY A 426 4.22 -6.05 -14.65
N LEU A 427 4.02 -5.05 -13.79
CA LEU A 427 2.71 -4.52 -13.41
C LEU A 427 2.28 -3.41 -14.36
N GLN A 428 1.05 -3.46 -14.88
CA GLN A 428 0.39 -2.42 -15.67
C GLN A 428 -0.87 -1.96 -14.94
N ARG A 429 -0.98 -0.65 -14.70
CA ARG A 429 -2.17 -0.07 -14.07
C ARG A 429 -3.32 0.00 -15.07
N ILE A 430 -4.52 -0.41 -14.66
CA ILE A 430 -5.71 -0.53 -15.51
C ILE A 430 -6.33 0.86 -15.75
N ASP A 431 -6.72 1.57 -14.69
CA ASP A 431 -7.14 2.97 -14.74
C ASP A 431 -6.14 3.84 -13.99
N LEU A 432 -5.49 4.74 -14.73
CA LEU A 432 -4.50 5.67 -14.19
C LEU A 432 -5.11 6.75 -13.27
N ARG A 433 -6.43 6.80 -13.09
CA ARG A 433 -7.12 7.73 -12.18
C ARG A 433 -7.49 7.13 -10.83
N ILE A 434 -7.45 5.81 -10.70
CA ILE A 434 -7.72 5.08 -9.44
C ILE A 434 -6.41 4.92 -8.68
N ASP A 435 -6.42 4.94 -7.34
CA ASP A 435 -5.24 4.80 -6.46
C ASP A 435 -4.22 3.79 -7.00
N GLY A 436 -2.96 4.21 -7.02
CA GLY A 436 -1.85 3.40 -7.49
C GLY A 436 -1.56 2.24 -6.55
N SER A 437 -1.98 2.35 -5.30
CA SER A 437 -1.83 1.31 -4.28
C SER A 437 -3.00 0.32 -4.21
N ASP A 438 -4.05 0.49 -5.04
CA ASP A 438 -5.12 -0.50 -5.16
C ASP A 438 -4.65 -1.67 -6.03
N ALA A 439 -4.33 -2.81 -5.41
CA ALA A 439 -3.92 -4.02 -6.09
C ALA A 439 -4.91 -4.51 -7.16
N GLY A 440 -6.21 -4.25 -6.99
CA GLY A 440 -7.24 -4.62 -7.97
C GLY A 440 -7.20 -3.78 -9.24
N ASN A 441 -6.48 -2.67 -9.24
CA ASN A 441 -6.28 -1.77 -10.37
C ASN A 441 -5.00 -2.11 -11.18
N TRP A 442 -4.44 -3.31 -11.01
CA TRP A 442 -3.25 -3.75 -11.74
C TRP A 442 -3.47 -5.07 -12.47
N THR A 443 -2.92 -5.16 -13.67
CA THR A 443 -2.74 -6.39 -14.45
C THR A 443 -1.25 -6.62 -14.72
N SER A 444 -0.88 -7.76 -15.29
CA SER A 444 0.48 -8.02 -15.74
C SER A 444 0.69 -7.63 -17.21
N PHE A 445 1.87 -7.11 -17.56
CA PHE A 445 2.30 -6.91 -18.94
C PHE A 445 3.63 -7.65 -19.18
N LEU A 446 3.89 -8.16 -20.37
CA LEU A 446 5.18 -8.77 -20.68
C LEU A 446 6.16 -7.72 -21.26
N PRO A 447 7.28 -7.37 -20.61
CA PRO A 447 8.37 -6.61 -21.20
C PRO A 447 8.97 -7.37 -22.37
N GLY A 448 8.88 -6.76 -23.55
CA GLY A 448 9.28 -7.39 -24.80
C GLY A 448 8.12 -7.54 -25.80
N VAL A 449 6.87 -7.39 -25.35
CA VAL A 449 5.78 -6.96 -26.24
C VAL A 449 5.94 -5.43 -26.32
N GLY A 450 6.57 -4.99 -27.40
CA GLY A 450 7.34 -3.73 -27.49
C GLY A 450 8.67 -3.88 -28.24
N THR A 451 9.05 -5.10 -28.68
CA THR A 451 10.15 -5.30 -29.64
C THR A 451 9.62 -5.39 -31.06
N LYS A 452 9.31 -4.27 -31.73
CA LYS A 452 9.00 -4.21 -33.19
C LYS A 452 7.79 -5.02 -33.70
N ASP A 453 7.27 -5.95 -32.91
CA ASP A 453 6.26 -6.96 -33.23
C ASP A 453 4.99 -6.80 -32.36
N ASP A 454 4.80 -5.62 -31.77
CA ASP A 454 3.57 -5.10 -31.12
C ASP A 454 3.68 -3.58 -31.20
N LEU A 455 2.97 -3.00 -32.17
CA LEU A 455 3.14 -1.63 -32.64
C LEU A 455 2.33 -0.62 -31.79
N ASP A 456 1.25 -1.03 -31.15
CA ASP A 456 0.42 -0.18 -30.27
C ASP A 456 0.56 -0.49 -28.77
N GLU A 457 1.33 -1.52 -28.42
CA GLU A 457 1.75 -1.90 -27.08
C GLU A 457 0.59 -2.31 -26.15
N ASP A 458 -0.42 -2.96 -26.69
CA ASP A 458 -1.63 -3.41 -25.97
C ASP A 458 -1.49 -4.78 -25.30
N GLY A 459 -0.39 -5.49 -25.58
CA GLY A 459 -0.07 -6.80 -25.01
C GLY A 459 -0.38 -7.98 -25.92
N MET A 460 -1.03 -7.76 -27.06
CA MET A 460 -1.08 -8.69 -28.18
C MET A 460 0.11 -8.45 -29.12
N SER A 461 0.49 -9.44 -29.92
CA SER A 461 1.56 -9.24 -30.92
C SER A 461 0.99 -8.88 -32.29
N ASP A 462 1.65 -8.00 -33.04
CA ASP A 462 1.37 -7.63 -34.44
C ASP A 462 1.04 -8.85 -35.32
N VAL A 463 1.75 -9.95 -35.09
CA VAL A 463 1.62 -11.19 -35.85
C VAL A 463 0.31 -11.89 -35.50
N TRP A 464 -0.04 -11.93 -34.23
CA TRP A 464 -1.28 -12.52 -33.74
C TRP A 464 -2.48 -11.63 -34.10
N GLU A 465 -2.35 -10.32 -33.96
CA GLU A 465 -3.34 -9.35 -34.40
C GLU A 465 -3.64 -9.47 -35.89
N LYS A 466 -2.60 -9.51 -36.74
CA LYS A 466 -2.76 -9.76 -38.18
C LYS A 466 -3.34 -11.14 -38.49
N LEU A 467 -3.09 -12.14 -37.64
CA LEU A 467 -3.63 -13.50 -37.82
C LEU A 467 -5.15 -13.50 -37.62
N PHE A 468 -5.66 -12.74 -36.65
CA PHE A 468 -7.08 -12.68 -36.30
C PHE A 468 -7.82 -11.46 -36.87
N GLY A 469 -7.11 -10.54 -37.53
CA GLY A 469 -7.69 -9.40 -38.24
C GLY A 469 -7.86 -8.12 -37.41
N PHE A 470 -7.14 -8.04 -36.30
CA PHE A 470 -6.99 -6.84 -35.45
C PHE A 470 -6.03 -5.83 -36.08
N ASP A 471 -6.10 -4.57 -35.67
CA ASP A 471 -5.28 -3.47 -36.17
C ASP A 471 -4.10 -3.24 -35.23
N PRO A 472 -2.85 -3.60 -35.62
CA PRO A 472 -1.64 -3.42 -34.81
C PRO A 472 -1.31 -1.97 -34.42
N SER A 473 -2.15 -1.02 -34.79
CA SER A 473 -2.02 0.39 -34.42
C SER A 473 -3.16 0.90 -33.54
N ASP A 474 -4.11 0.05 -33.16
CA ASP A 474 -5.28 0.35 -32.33
C ASP A 474 -5.38 -0.55 -31.09
N ALA A 475 -4.66 -0.15 -30.05
CA ALA A 475 -4.65 -0.80 -28.73
C ALA A 475 -6.02 -0.97 -28.05
N SER A 476 -7.10 -0.38 -28.58
CA SER A 476 -8.44 -0.57 -28.03
C SER A 476 -9.06 -1.91 -28.42
N ASP A 477 -8.55 -2.57 -29.46
CA ASP A 477 -9.09 -3.84 -29.93
C ASP A 477 -8.70 -5.04 -29.04
N ALA A 478 -7.59 -5.00 -28.29
CA ALA A 478 -7.30 -5.95 -27.20
C ALA A 478 -8.45 -6.13 -26.20
N PHE A 479 -9.22 -5.07 -25.97
CA PHE A 479 -10.29 -5.03 -24.97
C PHE A 479 -11.68 -5.29 -25.57
N LEU A 480 -11.76 -5.72 -26.83
CA LEU A 480 -13.01 -6.15 -27.45
C LEU A 480 -13.24 -7.64 -27.21
N ASP A 481 -14.52 -8.01 -27.12
CA ASP A 481 -15.02 -9.38 -27.18
C ASP A 481 -15.52 -9.61 -28.61
N THR A 482 -14.61 -10.07 -29.48
CA THR A 482 -14.82 -10.06 -30.94
C THR A 482 -15.86 -11.10 -31.38
N ASP A 483 -15.91 -12.25 -30.73
CA ASP A 483 -16.81 -13.34 -31.06
C ASP A 483 -18.04 -13.45 -30.13
N GLY A 484 -18.08 -12.64 -29.07
CA GLY A 484 -19.24 -12.45 -28.20
C GLY A 484 -19.38 -13.53 -27.14
N ASP A 485 -18.29 -14.20 -26.76
CA ASP A 485 -18.30 -15.29 -25.78
C ASP A 485 -18.02 -14.84 -24.34
N GLY A 486 -17.69 -13.57 -24.16
CA GLY A 486 -17.40 -12.93 -22.88
C GLY A 486 -15.92 -12.89 -22.51
N SER A 487 -15.03 -13.46 -23.34
CA SER A 487 -13.58 -13.33 -23.23
C SER A 487 -13.11 -12.11 -24.04
N LEU A 488 -12.14 -11.37 -23.51
CA LEU A 488 -11.49 -10.31 -24.29
C LEU A 488 -10.43 -10.91 -25.21
N ASN A 489 -10.16 -10.26 -26.35
CA ASN A 489 -9.11 -10.68 -27.29
C ASN A 489 -7.74 -10.91 -26.59
N ILE A 490 -7.37 -10.05 -25.63
CA ILE A 490 -6.15 -10.22 -24.85
C ILE A 490 -6.17 -11.44 -23.92
N GLU A 491 -7.33 -11.80 -23.36
CA GLU A 491 -7.47 -12.98 -22.50
C GLU A 491 -7.30 -14.26 -23.33
N GLU A 492 -7.78 -14.23 -24.56
CA GLU A 492 -7.64 -15.33 -25.51
C GLU A 492 -6.23 -15.47 -26.07
N PHE A 493 -5.55 -14.36 -26.33
CA PHE A 493 -4.13 -14.36 -26.65
C PHE A 493 -3.32 -15.08 -25.55
N LEU A 494 -3.57 -14.74 -24.28
CA LEU A 494 -2.92 -15.36 -23.12
C LEU A 494 -3.31 -16.84 -22.95
N ALA A 495 -4.57 -17.18 -23.20
CA ALA A 495 -5.06 -18.55 -23.10
C ALA A 495 -4.70 -19.43 -24.31
N GLN A 496 -4.10 -18.85 -25.35
CA GLN A 496 -3.86 -19.45 -26.66
C GLN A 496 -5.14 -20.02 -27.29
N THR A 497 -6.23 -19.27 -27.17
CA THR A 497 -7.52 -19.56 -27.80
C THR A 497 -7.74 -18.73 -29.06
N ASP A 498 -8.88 -18.90 -29.73
CA ASP A 498 -9.16 -18.33 -31.06
C ASP A 498 -10.25 -17.27 -30.90
N PRO A 499 -9.90 -15.97 -30.95
CA PRO A 499 -10.80 -14.86 -30.65
C PRO A 499 -11.84 -14.57 -31.72
N THR A 500 -11.95 -15.45 -32.71
CA THR A 500 -12.96 -15.39 -33.75
C THR A 500 -13.95 -16.55 -33.65
N ASN A 501 -13.85 -17.36 -32.58
CA ASN A 501 -14.60 -18.58 -32.40
C ASN A 501 -15.04 -18.76 -30.93
N ALA A 502 -16.29 -18.39 -30.65
CA ALA A 502 -16.91 -18.42 -29.32
C ALA A 502 -16.96 -19.79 -28.60
N GLU A 503 -16.57 -20.89 -29.27
CA GLU A 503 -16.42 -22.21 -28.65
C GLU A 503 -14.98 -22.48 -28.18
N SER A 504 -14.02 -21.67 -28.63
CA SER A 504 -12.62 -21.72 -28.27
C SER A 504 -12.35 -20.71 -27.16
N THR A 505 -12.80 -21.02 -25.94
CA THR A 505 -12.57 -20.17 -24.77
C THR A 505 -12.05 -20.99 -23.60
N LEU A 506 -11.29 -20.32 -22.73
CA LEU A 506 -10.89 -20.90 -21.47
C LEU A 506 -12.05 -20.88 -20.47
N ARG A 507 -12.70 -22.02 -20.31
CA ARG A 507 -13.78 -22.19 -19.33
C ARG A 507 -13.70 -23.52 -18.60
N LEU A 508 -14.36 -23.57 -17.45
CA LEU A 508 -14.66 -24.83 -16.78
C LEU A 508 -15.74 -25.58 -17.56
N ASP A 509 -15.38 -26.70 -18.19
CA ASP A 509 -16.32 -27.59 -18.89
C ASP A 509 -17.25 -28.30 -17.90
N SER A 510 -16.72 -28.71 -16.74
CA SER A 510 -17.54 -29.25 -15.66
C SER A 510 -16.88 -29.08 -14.29
N LEU A 511 -17.72 -28.87 -13.28
CA LEU A 511 -17.38 -28.97 -11.87
C LEU A 511 -18.37 -29.93 -11.21
N SER A 512 -17.89 -31.07 -10.72
CA SER A 512 -18.70 -32.11 -10.07
C SER A 512 -18.07 -32.57 -8.77
N LEU A 513 -18.83 -33.24 -7.90
CA LEU A 513 -18.28 -33.91 -6.71
C LEU A 513 -17.97 -35.38 -7.02
N SER A 514 -16.98 -35.94 -6.33
CA SER A 514 -16.76 -37.39 -6.26
C SER A 514 -17.95 -38.10 -5.60
N ASP A 515 -18.07 -39.42 -5.82
CA ASP A 515 -19.15 -40.24 -5.27
C ASP A 515 -19.24 -40.20 -3.73
N ASP A 516 -18.10 -40.02 -3.06
CA ASP A 516 -18.01 -39.91 -1.60
C ASP A 516 -18.16 -38.46 -1.07
N GLY A 517 -18.26 -37.48 -1.98
CA GLY A 517 -18.41 -36.07 -1.67
C GLY A 517 -17.15 -35.38 -1.12
N ASN A 518 -16.00 -36.06 -1.10
CA ASN A 518 -14.77 -35.53 -0.50
C ASN A 518 -13.89 -34.77 -1.50
N GLN A 519 -14.14 -34.89 -2.80
CA GLN A 519 -13.35 -34.23 -3.84
C GLN A 519 -14.22 -33.45 -4.81
N ALA A 520 -13.72 -32.28 -5.21
CA ALA A 520 -14.20 -31.57 -6.38
C ALA A 520 -13.42 -32.05 -7.62
N ILE A 521 -14.16 -32.45 -8.65
CA ILE A 521 -13.63 -32.88 -9.94
C ILE A 521 -13.85 -31.75 -10.93
N VAL A 522 -12.76 -31.16 -11.38
CA VAL A 522 -12.72 -30.05 -12.33
C VAL A 522 -12.31 -30.58 -13.69
N ARG A 523 -13.06 -30.21 -14.75
CA ARG A 523 -12.69 -30.47 -16.14
C ARG A 523 -12.67 -29.21 -16.99
N PHE A 524 -11.69 -29.10 -17.88
CA PHE A 524 -11.55 -28.00 -18.83
C PHE A 524 -10.66 -28.40 -20.03
N GLN A 525 -10.80 -27.70 -21.15
CA GLN A 525 -9.87 -27.82 -22.28
C GLN A 525 -8.57 -27.09 -21.97
N ALA A 526 -7.44 -27.76 -22.16
CA ALA A 526 -6.13 -27.18 -21.86
C ALA A 526 -5.22 -27.18 -23.08
N GLN A 527 -4.45 -26.12 -23.25
CA GLN A 527 -3.46 -25.95 -24.31
C GLN A 527 -2.08 -26.47 -23.86
N SER A 528 -1.29 -26.90 -24.83
CA SER A 528 0.03 -27.50 -24.58
C SER A 528 1.02 -26.41 -24.25
N GLY A 529 1.73 -26.57 -23.15
CA GLY A 529 2.74 -25.60 -22.71
C GLY A 529 2.17 -24.39 -21.97
N VAL A 530 0.84 -24.27 -21.84
CA VAL A 530 0.20 -23.25 -21.00
C VAL A 530 0.03 -23.79 -19.58
N THR A 531 0.40 -23.01 -18.58
CA THR A 531 0.27 -23.35 -17.16
C THR A 531 -1.01 -22.77 -16.60
N TYR A 532 -1.81 -23.62 -15.95
CA TYR A 532 -3.07 -23.26 -15.33
C TYR A 532 -3.02 -23.45 -13.81
N ALA A 533 -3.62 -22.52 -13.07
CA ALA A 533 -4.00 -22.70 -11.68
C ALA A 533 -5.50 -22.87 -11.52
N ILE A 534 -5.85 -23.68 -10.52
CA ILE A 534 -7.20 -23.77 -9.99
C ILE A 534 -7.20 -23.11 -8.61
N GLU A 535 -8.08 -22.13 -8.45
CA GLU A 535 -8.23 -21.37 -7.21
C GLU A 535 -9.63 -21.57 -6.62
N THR A 536 -9.72 -21.49 -5.29
CA THR A 536 -10.99 -21.59 -4.55
C THR A 536 -11.21 -20.38 -3.65
N THR A 537 -12.47 -20.03 -3.42
CA THR A 537 -12.87 -19.04 -2.40
C THR A 537 -14.23 -19.40 -1.79
N ALA A 538 -14.49 -18.92 -0.57
CA ALA A 538 -15.78 -19.10 0.09
C ALA A 538 -16.86 -18.12 -0.41
N PHE A 539 -16.46 -17.00 -1.03
CA PHE A 539 -17.37 -15.96 -1.50
C PHE A 539 -16.97 -15.50 -2.90
N ILE A 540 -17.87 -15.59 -3.88
CA ILE A 540 -17.57 -15.28 -5.29
C ILE A 540 -17.10 -13.84 -5.54
N GLN A 541 -17.50 -12.90 -4.67
CA GLN A 541 -17.09 -11.49 -4.72
C GLN A 541 -15.82 -11.20 -3.90
N SER A 542 -15.21 -12.23 -3.30
CA SER A 542 -13.97 -12.07 -2.54
C SER A 542 -12.80 -11.90 -3.50
N ASN A 543 -11.88 -11.01 -3.13
CA ASN A 543 -10.57 -10.92 -3.79
C ASN A 543 -9.57 -11.95 -3.21
N ALA A 544 -9.93 -12.66 -2.12
CA ALA A 544 -9.14 -13.70 -1.50
C ALA A 544 -9.42 -15.08 -2.12
N TRP A 545 -8.89 -15.32 -3.32
CA TRP A 545 -8.86 -16.64 -3.96
C TRP A 545 -7.56 -17.36 -3.60
N LYS A 546 -7.66 -18.64 -3.25
CA LYS A 546 -6.53 -19.48 -2.86
C LYS A 546 -6.24 -20.50 -3.94
N GLU A 547 -5.02 -20.52 -4.47
CA GLU A 547 -4.54 -21.60 -5.34
C GLU A 547 -4.52 -22.93 -4.58
N ILE A 548 -5.13 -23.95 -5.18
CA ILE A 548 -5.23 -25.30 -4.63
C ILE A 548 -4.64 -26.37 -5.56
N ALA A 549 -4.45 -26.05 -6.84
CA ALA A 549 -3.74 -26.90 -7.78
C ALA A 549 -3.12 -26.09 -8.92
N ARG A 550 -2.08 -26.66 -9.54
CA ARG A 550 -1.44 -26.15 -10.75
C ARG A 550 -1.09 -27.28 -11.70
N THR A 551 -1.10 -27.00 -13.00
CA THR A 551 -0.80 -27.98 -14.05
C THR A 551 -0.28 -27.32 -15.32
N THR A 552 0.66 -27.97 -16.01
CA THR A 552 1.18 -27.54 -17.32
C THR A 552 1.12 -28.73 -18.27
N PRO A 553 0.07 -28.87 -19.09
CA PRO A 553 -0.07 -29.98 -20.02
C PRO A 553 1.06 -29.95 -21.05
N THR A 554 1.72 -31.08 -21.26
CA THR A 554 2.82 -31.21 -22.25
C THR A 554 2.33 -31.71 -23.62
N SER A 555 1.02 -31.87 -23.80
CA SER A 555 0.38 -32.32 -25.04
C SER A 555 -1.00 -31.69 -25.17
N ALA A 556 -1.32 -31.17 -26.37
CA ALA A 556 -2.64 -30.63 -26.71
C ALA A 556 -3.28 -31.37 -27.89
N PRO A 557 -4.61 -31.28 -28.04
CA PRO A 557 -5.59 -30.85 -27.03
C PRO A 557 -6.14 -32.07 -26.28
N ASP A 558 -6.15 -32.01 -24.95
CA ASP A 558 -6.79 -33.05 -24.11
C ASP A 558 -7.69 -32.36 -23.06
N LEU A 559 -8.89 -32.91 -22.89
CA LEU A 559 -9.78 -32.57 -21.77
C LEU A 559 -9.06 -32.95 -20.48
N LEU A 560 -8.64 -31.97 -19.70
CA LEU A 560 -7.94 -32.23 -18.45
C LEU A 560 -8.95 -32.45 -17.33
N GLU A 561 -8.71 -33.47 -16.50
CA GLU A 561 -9.50 -33.76 -15.30
C GLU A 561 -8.60 -33.70 -14.06
N ILE A 562 -8.97 -32.88 -13.08
CA ILE A 562 -8.23 -32.71 -11.82
C ILE A 562 -9.18 -32.95 -10.65
N SER A 563 -8.76 -33.81 -9.70
CA SER A 563 -9.45 -34.05 -8.43
C SER A 563 -8.82 -33.24 -7.31
N LEU A 564 -9.63 -32.50 -6.56
CA LEU A 564 -9.23 -31.54 -5.52
C LEU A 564 -9.87 -31.92 -4.19
N ASP A 565 -9.09 -32.12 -3.14
CA ASP A 565 -9.61 -32.48 -1.82
C ASP A 565 -10.39 -31.30 -1.19
N ILE A 566 -11.58 -31.56 -0.68
CA ILE A 566 -12.44 -30.57 -0.01
C ILE A 566 -12.12 -30.54 1.48
N ILE A 567 -11.49 -29.45 1.95
CA ILE A 567 -10.93 -29.36 3.30
C ILE A 567 -11.93 -28.79 4.34
N GLU A 568 -13.01 -28.11 3.91
CA GLU A 568 -14.02 -27.45 4.78
C GLU A 568 -15.45 -27.54 4.18
N PRO A 569 -16.55 -27.67 4.96
CA PRO A 569 -17.86 -28.13 4.46
C PRO A 569 -18.85 -27.03 4.02
N LEU A 570 -18.42 -25.81 3.69
CA LEU A 570 -19.30 -24.72 3.24
C LEU A 570 -19.04 -24.36 1.78
N HIS A 571 -20.06 -23.81 1.11
CA HIS A 571 -20.06 -23.51 -0.32
C HIS A 571 -18.73 -22.89 -0.79
N GLN A 572 -18.08 -23.53 -1.76
CA GLN A 572 -16.85 -23.04 -2.36
C GLN A 572 -17.08 -22.73 -3.84
N PHE A 573 -16.48 -21.64 -4.28
CA PHE A 573 -16.42 -21.24 -5.68
C PHE A 573 -15.05 -21.60 -6.21
N TYR A 574 -14.99 -22.07 -7.45
CA TYR A 574 -13.75 -22.43 -8.13
C TYR A 574 -13.59 -21.55 -9.37
N ARG A 575 -12.36 -21.18 -9.68
CA ARG A 575 -12.02 -20.53 -10.96
C ARG A 575 -10.74 -21.12 -11.53
N LEU A 576 -10.62 -21.00 -12.85
CA LEU A 576 -9.47 -21.38 -13.63
C LEU A 576 -8.70 -20.12 -14.02
N LYS A 577 -7.37 -20.17 -13.98
CA LYS A 577 -6.51 -19.03 -14.30
C LYS A 577 -5.29 -19.49 -15.10
N VAL A 578 -4.96 -18.78 -16.18
CA VAL A 578 -3.66 -18.92 -16.88
C VAL A 578 -2.59 -18.21 -16.06
N ILE A 579 -1.43 -18.85 -15.89
CA ILE A 579 -0.30 -18.29 -15.13
C ILE A 579 0.96 -18.14 -15.98
N GLU A 580 1.24 -19.07 -16.90
CA GLU A 580 2.43 -19.04 -17.78
C GLU A 580 2.12 -19.55 -19.18
#